data_AF-A0AAJ5R2P1-F1
#
_entry.id   AF-A0AAJ5R2P1-F1
#
_cell.length_a   1.000
_cell.length_b   1.000
_cell.length_c   1.000
_cell.angle_alpha   90.00
_cell.angle_beta   90.00
_cell.angle_gamma   90.00
#
_symmetry.space_group_name_H-M   'P 1'
#
loop_
_entity.id
_entity.type
_entity.pdbx_description
1 polymer ?
#
loop_
_entity_poly.entity_id
_entity_poly.type
_entity_poly.pdbx_seq_one_letter_code
_entity_poly.pdbx_strand_id
1 'polypeptide(L)'
;MRNIKNGLKGIYALLLCLIIAPAWANTAKPTQPTQPTQPTQPTQPTLFQEIILEAGIENDLRQILGEHFDTFKNNFEMVANPAHLKDGGIFLDGWKTGQPDKQAAAFVYYPGETGRVYAAYYNGRQIFHFGVNASQIHPAIQVWTKRFLPPSAVISHAKERSAAEPRSLMKRRTMSNEPSPEEQDKLRQLAATIWQPWIVNYWDMNAAVGNILATVTGEILKCSIAYSFVPQQILNPFLKPLWKDRWKLVVQYFAQIIWENYKISQNQRYQSCIYVAAANWRSPIEMASAGI
;
A
#
# COMPACT_ATOMS: atom_id res chain seq x y z
N MET A 1 8.79 -4.69 -32.72
CA MET A 1 8.16 -3.57 -31.97
C MET A 1 6.70 -3.89 -31.75
N ARG A 2 6.34 -4.48 -30.60
CA ARG A 2 4.95 -4.72 -30.18
C ARG A 2 4.71 -3.99 -28.86
N ASN A 3 3.62 -3.22 -28.82
CA ASN A 3 3.26 -2.26 -27.77
C ASN A 3 3.01 -2.93 -26.42
N ILE A 4 3.88 -2.66 -25.44
CA ILE A 4 3.73 -2.97 -24.01
C ILE A 4 3.06 -1.78 -23.34
N LYS A 5 1.74 -1.58 -23.55
CA LYS A 5 0.98 -0.50 -22.89
C LYS A 5 -0.30 -0.95 -22.19
N ASN A 6 -0.59 -2.26 -22.13
CA ASN A 6 -1.90 -2.73 -21.66
C ASN A 6 -1.92 -3.37 -20.26
N GLY A 7 -0.78 -3.66 -19.62
CA GLY A 7 -0.77 -4.27 -18.26
C GLY A 7 -1.26 -3.35 -17.14
N LEU A 8 -1.02 -2.04 -17.25
CA LEU A 8 -1.26 -1.09 -16.14
C LEU A 8 -2.75 -0.78 -15.87
N LYS A 9 -3.67 -1.16 -16.76
CA LYS A 9 -5.12 -0.90 -16.58
C LYS A 9 -5.84 -2.02 -15.83
N GLY A 10 -5.27 -3.23 -15.76
CA GLY A 10 -5.90 -4.37 -15.07
C GLY A 10 -5.91 -4.21 -13.55
N ILE A 11 -4.84 -3.68 -12.98
CA ILE A 11 -4.66 -3.53 -11.53
C ILE A 11 -5.69 -2.56 -10.91
N TYR A 12 -6.05 -1.49 -11.62
CA TYR A 12 -7.09 -0.55 -11.15
C TYR A 12 -8.53 -1.07 -11.35
N ALA A 13 -8.76 -2.02 -12.25
CA ALA A 13 -10.10 -2.54 -12.54
C ALA A 13 -10.55 -3.63 -11.55
N LEU A 14 -9.64 -4.43 -11.00
CA LEU A 14 -9.96 -5.49 -10.05
C LEU A 14 -10.24 -4.97 -8.62
N LEU A 15 -9.67 -3.83 -8.24
CA LEU A 15 -9.90 -3.19 -6.94
C LEU A 15 -11.30 -2.59 -6.75
N LEU A 16 -12.15 -2.57 -7.78
CA LEU A 16 -13.43 -1.85 -7.79
C LEU A 16 -14.69 -2.72 -7.71
N CYS A 17 -14.59 -4.06 -7.62
CA CYS A 17 -15.75 -4.95 -7.83
C CYS A 17 -16.21 -5.82 -6.63
N LEU A 18 -15.69 -5.66 -5.41
CA LEU A 18 -16.16 -6.47 -4.27
C LEU A 18 -16.84 -5.63 -3.20
N ILE A 19 -18.11 -5.27 -3.42
CA ILE A 19 -19.00 -4.86 -2.34
C ILE A 19 -20.42 -5.46 -2.53
N ILE A 20 -20.85 -6.16 -1.47
CA ILE A 20 -22.21 -6.53 -1.01
C ILE A 20 -22.95 -7.69 -1.70
N ALA A 21 -23.10 -8.78 -0.95
CA ALA A 21 -24.36 -9.52 -0.88
C ALA A 21 -24.74 -9.72 0.59
N PRO A 22 -25.97 -9.35 1.02
CA PRO A 22 -26.45 -9.65 2.37
C PRO A 22 -27.04 -11.07 2.39
N ALA A 23 -26.51 -11.95 3.25
CA ALA A 23 -27.13 -13.23 3.54
C ALA A 23 -28.26 -13.03 4.55
N TRP A 24 -29.51 -13.24 4.12
CA TRP A 24 -30.66 -13.41 5.00
C TRP A 24 -31.27 -14.80 4.79
N ALA A 25 -31.83 -15.32 5.90
CA ALA A 25 -32.66 -16.51 6.05
C ALA A 25 -31.94 -17.87 6.17
N ASN A 26 -31.63 -18.25 7.42
CA ASN A 26 -31.58 -19.65 7.83
C ASN A 26 -32.90 -20.01 8.52
N THR A 27 -33.74 -20.80 7.85
CA THR A 27 -34.84 -21.56 8.47
C THR A 27 -34.50 -23.05 8.39
N ALA A 28 -34.51 -23.68 9.57
CA ALA A 28 -34.66 -25.10 9.91
C ALA A 28 -34.17 -26.20 8.93
N LYS A 29 -33.31 -27.06 9.48
CA LYS A 29 -32.74 -28.30 8.92
C LYS A 29 -33.76 -29.46 8.96
N PRO A 30 -33.85 -30.25 7.87
CA PRO A 30 -34.05 -31.69 7.97
C PRO A 30 -32.88 -32.48 7.35
N THR A 31 -32.59 -33.63 7.94
CA THR A 31 -31.46 -34.52 7.65
C THR A 31 -31.66 -35.29 6.35
N GLN A 32 -30.63 -35.34 5.48
CA GLN A 32 -30.56 -36.25 4.32
C GLN A 32 -29.12 -36.78 4.10
N PRO A 33 -28.95 -37.91 3.37
CA PRO A 33 -27.87 -38.88 3.53
C PRO A 33 -26.54 -38.45 2.90
N THR A 34 -25.46 -39.12 3.32
CA THR A 34 -24.08 -38.95 2.85
C THR A 34 -23.96 -38.87 1.32
N GLN A 35 -23.52 -37.71 0.86
CA GLN A 35 -23.27 -37.38 -0.54
C GLN A 35 -21.82 -37.79 -0.93
N PRO A 36 -21.59 -38.37 -2.13
CA PRO A 36 -20.25 -38.72 -2.58
C PRO A 36 -19.38 -37.47 -2.76
N THR A 37 -18.09 -37.60 -2.44
CA THR A 37 -17.09 -36.52 -2.41
C THR A 37 -17.02 -35.80 -3.76
N GLN A 38 -17.38 -34.52 -3.77
CA GLN A 38 -17.21 -33.63 -4.91
C GLN A 38 -15.71 -33.45 -5.23
N PRO A 39 -15.29 -33.50 -6.50
CA PRO A 39 -13.91 -33.18 -6.87
C PRO A 39 -13.60 -31.72 -6.49
N THR A 40 -12.50 -31.52 -5.80
CA THR A 40 -12.01 -30.22 -5.32
C THR A 40 -11.88 -29.25 -6.50
N GLN A 41 -12.64 -28.15 -6.48
CA GLN A 41 -12.43 -27.04 -7.41
C GLN A 41 -10.98 -26.53 -7.32
N PRO A 42 -10.33 -26.18 -8.44
CA PRO A 42 -9.04 -25.51 -8.40
C PRO A 42 -9.16 -24.23 -7.57
N THR A 43 -8.33 -24.10 -6.54
CA THR A 43 -8.31 -22.91 -5.69
C THR A 43 -7.93 -21.71 -6.56
N GLN A 44 -8.78 -20.68 -6.63
CA GLN A 44 -8.46 -19.45 -7.33
C GLN A 44 -7.17 -18.82 -6.74
N PRO A 45 -6.30 -18.24 -7.57
CA PRO A 45 -5.08 -17.61 -7.08
C PRO A 45 -5.41 -16.44 -6.15
N THR A 46 -4.58 -16.22 -5.14
CA THR A 46 -4.68 -15.03 -4.29
C THR A 46 -4.21 -13.79 -5.07
N LEU A 47 -4.65 -12.59 -4.66
CA LEU A 47 -4.21 -11.34 -5.30
C LEU A 47 -2.67 -11.20 -5.32
N PHE A 48 -1.98 -11.66 -4.27
CA PHE A 48 -0.51 -11.71 -4.26
C PHE A 48 0.04 -12.63 -5.36
N GLN A 49 -0.54 -13.81 -5.55
CA GLN A 49 -0.13 -14.75 -6.60
C GLN A 49 -0.33 -14.15 -7.98
N GLU A 50 -1.45 -13.46 -8.21
CA GLU A 50 -1.70 -12.72 -9.46
C GLU A 50 -0.62 -11.66 -9.69
N ILE A 51 -0.30 -10.85 -8.67
CA ILE A 51 0.72 -9.79 -8.77
C ILE A 51 2.10 -10.36 -9.12
N ILE A 52 2.58 -11.38 -8.41
CA ILE A 52 3.94 -11.91 -8.66
C ILE A 52 4.04 -12.68 -9.97
N LEU A 53 2.92 -13.27 -10.43
CA LEU A 53 2.83 -13.93 -11.73
C LEU A 53 2.87 -12.90 -12.86
N GLU A 54 2.07 -11.83 -12.77
CA GLU A 54 2.07 -10.74 -13.75
C GLU A 54 3.43 -10.03 -13.80
N ALA A 55 4.05 -9.80 -12.65
CA ALA A 55 5.38 -9.22 -12.56
C ALA A 55 6.51 -10.15 -13.04
N GLY A 56 6.25 -11.47 -13.13
CA GLY A 56 7.25 -12.46 -13.53
C GLY A 56 8.36 -12.69 -12.50
N ILE A 57 8.11 -12.42 -11.21
CA ILE A 57 9.12 -12.40 -10.14
C ILE A 57 9.02 -13.58 -9.16
N GLU A 58 8.07 -14.50 -9.34
CA GLU A 58 7.88 -15.62 -8.41
C GLU A 58 9.16 -16.44 -8.22
N ASN A 59 9.85 -16.77 -9.32
CA ASN A 59 11.11 -17.53 -9.26
C ASN A 59 12.21 -16.78 -8.52
N ASP A 60 12.32 -15.46 -8.74
CA ASP A 60 13.30 -14.61 -8.04
C ASP A 60 13.01 -14.57 -6.54
N LEU A 61 11.75 -14.40 -6.15
CA LEU A 61 11.31 -14.44 -4.75
C LEU A 61 11.61 -15.79 -4.11
N ARG A 62 11.23 -16.90 -4.75
CA ARG A 62 11.53 -18.26 -4.26
C ARG A 62 13.03 -18.46 -4.09
N GLN A 63 13.83 -17.93 -5.01
CA GLN A 63 15.28 -18.09 -4.99
C GLN A 63 15.94 -17.35 -3.83
N ILE A 64 15.51 -16.13 -3.50
CA ILE A 64 16.09 -15.32 -2.41
C ILE A 64 15.52 -15.71 -1.04
N LEU A 65 14.25 -16.10 -0.96
CA LEU A 65 13.59 -16.46 0.28
C LEU A 65 13.88 -17.90 0.72
N GLY A 66 14.09 -18.83 -0.24
CA GLY A 66 14.33 -20.24 0.07
C GLY A 66 13.22 -20.83 0.95
N GLU A 67 13.59 -21.39 2.09
CA GLU A 67 12.65 -21.96 3.07
C GLU A 67 11.68 -20.93 3.67
N HIS A 68 12.01 -19.63 3.62
CA HIS A 68 11.14 -18.56 4.13
C HIS A 68 10.01 -18.18 3.17
N PHE A 69 9.99 -18.72 1.94
CA PHE A 69 9.05 -18.29 0.91
C PHE A 69 7.59 -18.45 1.35
N ASP A 70 7.21 -19.59 1.92
CA ASP A 70 5.83 -19.83 2.33
C ASP A 70 5.43 -18.97 3.53
N THR A 71 6.31 -18.76 4.51
CA THR A 71 6.07 -17.83 5.62
C THR A 71 5.87 -16.41 5.11
N PHE A 72 6.74 -15.94 4.21
CA PHE A 72 6.64 -14.65 3.56
C PHE A 72 5.31 -14.49 2.81
N LYS A 73 4.99 -15.44 1.92
CA LYS A 73 3.76 -15.46 1.12
C LYS A 73 2.50 -15.41 1.99
N ASN A 74 2.49 -16.15 3.10
CA ASN A 74 1.34 -16.23 4.00
C ASN A 74 1.04 -14.91 4.73
N ASN A 75 1.89 -13.89 4.62
CA ASN A 75 1.57 -12.55 5.09
C ASN A 75 0.75 -11.74 4.09
N PHE A 76 0.61 -12.13 2.81
CA PHE A 76 -0.12 -11.33 1.82
C PHE A 76 -1.59 -11.76 1.67
N GLU A 77 -2.34 -11.80 2.78
CA GLU A 77 -3.80 -11.95 2.71
C GLU A 77 -4.47 -10.66 2.26
N MET A 78 -3.93 -9.53 2.73
CA MET A 78 -4.25 -8.18 2.30
C MET A 78 -3.02 -7.55 1.66
N VAL A 79 -3.21 -6.62 0.71
CA VAL A 79 -2.13 -5.89 0.05
C VAL A 79 -2.45 -4.39 0.00
N ALA A 80 -1.43 -3.56 0.22
CA ALA A 80 -1.51 -2.13 -0.02
C ALA A 80 -1.41 -1.81 -1.52
N ASN A 81 -1.70 -0.55 -1.86
CA ASN A 81 -1.43 -0.04 -3.20
C ASN A 81 0.09 -0.07 -3.47
N PRO A 82 0.54 -0.51 -4.66
CA PRO A 82 1.94 -0.49 -5.02
C PRO A 82 2.51 0.94 -4.98
N ALA A 83 3.70 1.10 -4.41
CA ALA A 83 4.43 2.36 -4.41
C ALA A 83 5.50 2.33 -5.51
N HIS A 84 5.42 3.26 -6.46
CA HIS A 84 6.45 3.45 -7.48
C HIS A 84 7.59 4.29 -6.89
N LEU A 85 8.78 3.72 -6.85
CA LEU A 85 9.98 4.36 -6.36
C LEU A 85 10.65 5.17 -7.49
N LYS A 86 11.35 6.24 -7.13
CA LYS A 86 12.05 7.14 -8.05
C LYS A 86 13.20 6.47 -8.79
N ASP A 87 13.75 5.40 -8.24
CA ASP A 87 14.81 4.61 -8.87
C ASP A 87 14.28 3.55 -9.85
N GLY A 88 12.96 3.53 -10.07
CA GLY A 88 12.28 2.61 -10.99
C GLY A 88 11.75 1.33 -10.32
N GLY A 89 12.03 1.12 -9.03
CA GLY A 89 11.49 -0.01 -8.29
C GLY A 89 9.99 0.13 -8.01
N ILE A 90 9.33 -1.01 -7.81
CA ILE A 90 7.95 -1.07 -7.31
C ILE A 90 7.99 -1.78 -5.96
N PHE A 91 7.53 -1.08 -4.93
CA PHE A 91 7.39 -1.59 -3.57
C PHE A 91 5.95 -2.07 -3.34
N LEU A 92 5.80 -3.28 -2.82
CA LEU A 92 4.52 -3.82 -2.36
C LEU A 92 4.61 -4.23 -0.89
N ASP A 93 3.56 -3.95 -0.13
CA ASP A 93 3.39 -4.28 1.27
C ASP A 93 2.08 -5.06 1.45
N GLY A 94 2.10 -6.06 2.32
CA GLY A 94 0.96 -6.91 2.61
C GLY A 94 1.00 -7.42 4.05
N TRP A 95 -0.17 -7.80 4.54
CA TRP A 95 -0.35 -8.27 5.92
C TRP A 95 -1.48 -9.28 6.05
N LYS A 96 -1.44 -10.05 7.13
CA LYS A 96 -2.54 -10.94 7.51
C LYS A 96 -3.75 -10.13 7.92
N THR A 97 -4.94 -10.62 7.59
CA THR A 97 -6.20 -9.95 7.88
C THR A 97 -6.27 -9.52 9.36
N GLY A 98 -6.50 -8.23 9.60
CA GLY A 98 -6.57 -7.64 10.94
C GLY A 98 -5.24 -7.49 11.69
N GLN A 99 -4.09 -7.76 11.06
CA GLN A 99 -2.77 -7.77 11.70
C GLN A 99 -1.68 -6.95 10.96
N PRO A 100 -1.97 -5.73 10.46
CA PRO A 100 -1.01 -4.92 9.69
C PRO A 100 0.31 -4.62 10.42
N ASP A 101 0.27 -4.52 11.76
CA ASP A 101 1.43 -4.18 12.57
C ASP A 101 2.08 -5.40 13.25
N LYS A 102 1.60 -6.63 12.97
CA LYS A 102 2.02 -7.86 13.67
C LYS A 102 2.48 -8.98 12.75
N GLN A 103 1.91 -9.08 11.55
CA GLN A 103 2.21 -10.13 10.58
C GLN A 103 2.16 -9.48 9.20
N ALA A 104 3.31 -9.00 8.74
CA ALA A 104 3.42 -8.20 7.53
C ALA A 104 4.65 -8.59 6.73
N ALA A 105 4.58 -8.37 5.43
CA ALA A 105 5.69 -8.62 4.52
C ALA A 105 5.69 -7.57 3.42
N ALA A 106 6.88 -7.32 2.88
CA ALA A 106 7.06 -6.38 1.79
C ALA A 106 8.12 -6.88 0.82
N PHE A 107 8.01 -6.46 -0.44
CA PHE A 107 9.07 -6.66 -1.41
C PHE A 107 9.21 -5.47 -2.34
N VAL A 108 10.41 -5.37 -2.93
CA VAL A 108 10.72 -4.46 -4.03
C VAL A 108 11.18 -5.27 -5.22
N TYR A 109 10.64 -4.97 -6.39
CA TYR A 109 11.11 -5.52 -7.65
C TYR A 109 11.28 -4.42 -8.69
N TYR A 110 12.11 -4.68 -9.70
CA TYR A 110 12.39 -3.74 -10.78
C TYR A 110 11.86 -4.34 -12.09
N PRO A 111 10.78 -3.79 -12.67
CA PRO A 111 10.21 -4.33 -13.91
C PRO A 111 11.24 -4.41 -15.03
N GLY A 112 11.35 -5.57 -15.66
CA GLY A 112 12.30 -5.81 -16.76
C GLY A 112 13.74 -6.11 -16.32
N GLU A 113 14.05 -6.07 -15.02
CA GLU A 113 15.33 -6.47 -14.46
C GLU A 113 15.16 -7.78 -13.68
N THR A 114 15.61 -8.91 -14.24
CA THR A 114 15.54 -10.21 -13.56
C THR A 114 16.55 -10.28 -12.41
N GLY A 115 16.15 -10.92 -11.31
CA GLY A 115 17.03 -11.17 -10.16
C GLY A 115 17.27 -9.96 -9.24
N ARG A 116 16.76 -8.76 -9.57
CA ARG A 116 16.82 -7.59 -8.67
C ARG A 116 15.55 -7.49 -7.84
N VAL A 117 15.44 -8.38 -6.85
CA VAL A 117 14.32 -8.42 -5.91
C VAL A 117 14.84 -8.34 -4.48
N TYR A 118 14.14 -7.57 -3.66
CA TYR A 118 14.37 -7.47 -2.21
C TYR A 118 13.08 -7.84 -1.50
N ALA A 119 13.17 -8.54 -0.38
CA ALA A 119 12.00 -8.95 0.38
C ALA A 119 12.27 -8.84 1.88
N ALA A 120 11.23 -8.63 2.66
CA ALA A 120 11.29 -8.73 4.10
C ALA A 120 9.95 -9.16 4.68
N TYR A 121 9.97 -9.78 5.85
CA TYR A 121 8.75 -9.99 6.64
C TYR A 121 9.00 -9.80 8.13
N TYR A 122 7.94 -9.44 8.83
CA TYR A 122 7.88 -9.28 10.27
C TYR A 122 6.92 -10.32 10.84
N ASN A 123 7.40 -11.14 11.78
CA ASN A 123 6.61 -12.23 12.38
C ASN A 123 5.97 -11.86 13.72
N GLY A 124 6.00 -10.57 14.10
CA GLY A 124 5.52 -10.09 15.40
C GLY A 124 6.62 -9.94 16.45
N ARG A 125 7.87 -10.31 16.14
CA ARG A 125 9.03 -10.14 17.01
C ARG A 125 10.29 -9.69 16.28
N GLN A 126 10.55 -10.31 15.13
CA GLN A 126 11.79 -10.15 14.38
C GLN A 126 11.48 -9.77 12.94
N ILE A 127 12.37 -8.98 12.36
CA ILE A 127 12.34 -8.62 10.95
C ILE A 127 13.39 -9.47 10.23
N PHE A 128 12.95 -10.20 9.22
CA PHE A 128 13.81 -10.97 8.32
C PHE A 128 13.88 -10.22 7.00
N HIS A 129 15.08 -9.99 6.47
CA HIS A 129 15.25 -9.37 5.15
C HIS A 129 16.17 -10.18 4.22
N PHE A 130 15.87 -10.08 2.94
CA PHE A 130 16.45 -10.86 1.84
C PHE A 130 16.72 -9.93 0.67
N GLY A 131 17.81 -10.18 -0.06
CA GLY A 131 18.16 -9.39 -1.23
C GLY A 131 19.44 -9.87 -1.90
N VAL A 132 19.81 -9.19 -2.98
CA VAL A 132 20.95 -9.56 -3.83
C VAL A 132 22.30 -9.36 -3.12
N ASN A 133 22.38 -8.35 -2.25
CA ASN A 133 23.51 -8.08 -1.37
C ASN A 133 23.04 -8.10 0.10
N ALA A 134 23.41 -9.14 0.82
CA ALA A 134 22.86 -9.47 2.15
C ALA A 134 23.06 -8.42 3.24
N SER A 135 24.08 -7.57 3.10
CA SER A 135 24.42 -6.55 4.07
C SER A 135 23.64 -5.26 3.89
N GLN A 136 22.99 -5.04 2.74
CA GLN A 136 22.28 -3.78 2.46
C GLN A 136 20.78 -4.01 2.31
N ILE A 137 20.05 -3.74 3.39
CA ILE A 137 18.60 -3.64 3.36
C ILE A 137 18.17 -2.49 2.42
N HIS A 138 17.27 -2.79 1.49
CA HIS A 138 16.79 -1.82 0.50
C HIS A 138 16.13 -0.60 1.19
N PRO A 139 16.37 0.66 0.74
CA PRO A 139 15.84 1.86 1.41
C PRO A 139 14.33 1.83 1.66
N ALA A 140 13.52 1.38 0.70
CA ALA A 140 12.07 1.24 0.89
C ALA A 140 11.71 0.21 1.98
N ILE A 141 12.46 -0.90 2.07
CA ILE A 141 12.28 -1.86 3.17
C ILE A 141 12.69 -1.20 4.50
N GLN A 142 13.79 -0.44 4.54
CA GLN A 142 14.19 0.30 5.76
C GLN A 142 13.12 1.30 6.23
N VAL A 143 12.40 1.93 5.31
CA VAL A 143 11.28 2.83 5.65
C VAL A 143 10.14 2.02 6.26
N TRP A 144 9.77 0.91 5.61
CA TRP A 144 8.70 0.01 6.07
C TRP A 144 9.00 -0.62 7.45
N THR A 145 10.25 -1.01 7.72
CA THR A 145 10.62 -1.64 9.01
C THR A 145 10.46 -0.71 10.21
N LYS A 146 10.45 0.62 10.01
CA LYS A 146 10.26 1.60 11.10
C LYS A 146 8.93 1.45 11.83
N ARG A 147 7.94 0.81 11.22
CA ARG A 147 6.62 0.57 11.82
C ARG A 147 6.66 -0.40 13.00
N PHE A 148 7.61 -1.33 12.99
CA PHE A 148 7.67 -2.43 13.95
C PHE A 148 8.71 -2.17 15.05
N LEU A 149 9.11 -0.90 15.26
CA LEU A 149 10.20 -0.52 16.15
C LEU A 149 9.78 -0.34 17.63
N PRO A 150 10.66 -0.75 18.57
CA PRO A 150 11.90 -1.49 18.31
C PRO A 150 11.60 -2.99 18.03
N PRO A 151 11.99 -3.58 16.88
CA PRO A 151 11.95 -5.01 16.72
C PRO A 151 13.00 -5.58 17.67
N SER A 152 12.72 -6.72 18.27
CA SER A 152 13.65 -7.35 19.22
C SER A 152 14.96 -7.79 18.55
N ALA A 153 14.98 -7.97 17.21
CA ALA A 153 16.18 -8.17 16.39
C ALA A 153 15.88 -7.96 14.89
N VAL A 154 16.90 -7.62 14.10
CA VAL A 154 16.89 -7.62 12.63
C VAL A 154 17.82 -8.74 12.15
N ILE A 155 17.31 -9.66 11.33
CA ILE A 155 18.03 -10.84 10.82
C ILE A 155 18.20 -10.72 9.30
N SER A 156 19.44 -10.81 8.83
CA SER A 156 19.82 -10.71 7.42
C SER A 156 20.09 -12.10 6.83
N HIS A 157 19.39 -12.47 5.76
CA HIS A 157 19.66 -13.69 5.01
C HIS A 157 20.28 -13.35 3.64
N ALA A 158 21.43 -13.96 3.37
CA ALA A 158 22.25 -13.74 2.19
C ALA A 158 22.08 -14.86 1.16
N LYS A 159 21.93 -14.50 -0.12
CA LYS A 159 22.35 -15.37 -1.21
C LYS A 159 23.24 -14.55 -2.13
N GLU A 160 24.54 -14.87 -2.13
CA GLU A 160 25.51 -14.17 -2.99
C GLU A 160 25.11 -14.33 -4.46
N ARG A 161 24.78 -13.22 -5.10
CA ARG A 161 24.85 -13.06 -6.55
C ARG A 161 25.45 -11.70 -6.85
N SER A 162 26.47 -11.69 -7.70
CA SER A 162 27.06 -10.46 -8.24
C SER A 162 26.00 -9.69 -9.03
N ALA A 163 25.51 -8.59 -8.47
CA ALA A 163 24.74 -7.59 -9.19
C ALA A 163 25.43 -6.23 -9.08
N ALA A 164 25.30 -5.44 -10.15
CA ALA A 164 25.90 -4.12 -10.29
C ALA A 164 25.51 -3.18 -9.14
N GLU A 165 26.46 -2.33 -8.75
CA GLU A 165 26.36 -1.43 -7.59
C GLU A 165 25.08 -0.58 -7.59
N PRO A 166 24.47 -0.35 -6.41
CA PRO A 166 23.35 0.58 -6.29
C PRO A 166 23.81 1.99 -6.66
N ARG A 167 23.10 2.62 -7.60
CA ARG A 167 23.31 4.05 -7.91
C ARG A 167 23.00 4.89 -6.67
N SER A 168 23.97 5.72 -6.30
CA SER A 168 23.91 6.74 -5.25
C SER A 168 22.58 7.49 -5.23
N LEU A 169 21.93 7.51 -4.06
CA LEU A 169 20.71 8.28 -3.80
C LEU A 169 20.98 9.77 -4.06
N MET A 170 20.31 10.32 -5.07
CA MET A 170 20.41 11.72 -5.47
C MET A 170 20.12 12.67 -4.29
N LYS A 171 20.98 13.67 -4.16
CA LYS A 171 20.84 14.81 -3.23
C LYS A 171 19.51 15.53 -3.47
N ARG A 172 18.76 15.74 -2.38
CA ARG A 172 17.46 16.46 -2.33
C ARG A 172 17.60 17.84 -3.01
N ARG A 173 17.05 17.99 -4.22
CA ARG A 173 16.84 19.31 -4.83
C ARG A 173 15.55 19.89 -4.27
N THR A 174 15.62 21.05 -3.64
CA THR A 174 14.43 21.85 -3.30
C THR A 174 13.73 22.22 -4.60
N MET A 175 12.59 21.59 -4.87
CA MET A 175 11.77 21.91 -6.03
C MET A 175 10.90 23.13 -5.72
N SER A 176 10.68 24.00 -6.71
CA SER A 176 9.88 25.22 -6.58
C SER A 176 8.40 24.99 -6.24
N ASN A 177 7.94 23.74 -6.17
CA ASN A 177 6.55 23.35 -5.93
C ASN A 177 6.32 22.76 -4.53
N GLU A 178 7.30 22.85 -3.62
CA GLU A 178 7.14 22.35 -2.25
C GLU A 178 6.18 23.22 -1.43
N PRO A 179 5.36 22.62 -0.55
CA PRO A 179 4.49 23.36 0.37
C PRO A 179 5.30 24.22 1.34
N SER A 180 4.82 25.44 1.59
CA SER A 180 5.34 26.32 2.65
C SER A 180 5.10 25.72 4.05
N PRO A 181 5.80 26.18 5.11
CA PRO A 181 5.62 25.63 6.46
C PRO A 181 4.16 25.62 6.94
N GLU A 182 3.40 26.68 6.68
CA GLU A 182 1.98 26.74 7.04
C GLU A 182 1.14 25.69 6.28
N GLU A 183 1.44 25.48 5.00
CA GLU A 183 0.78 24.46 4.19
C GLU A 183 1.15 23.04 4.64
N GLN A 184 2.41 22.82 5.02
CA GLN A 184 2.86 21.55 5.61
C GLN A 184 2.11 21.24 6.90
N ASP A 185 1.84 22.23 7.74
CA ASP A 185 1.05 22.05 8.96
C ASP A 185 -0.41 21.69 8.67
N LYS A 186 -1.02 22.31 7.64
CA LYS A 186 -2.35 21.92 7.17
C LYS A 186 -2.37 20.48 6.65
N LEU A 187 -1.39 20.10 5.83
CA LEU A 187 -1.27 18.73 5.32
C LEU A 187 -1.08 17.73 6.47
N ARG A 188 -0.27 18.07 7.48
CA ARG A 188 -0.05 17.25 8.68
C ARG A 188 -1.32 17.06 9.50
N GLN A 189 -2.08 18.13 9.74
CA GLN A 189 -3.36 18.07 10.43
C GLN A 189 -4.36 17.18 9.68
N LEU A 190 -4.41 17.29 8.34
CA LEU A 190 -5.25 16.41 7.54
C LEU A 190 -4.81 14.95 7.63
N ALA A 191 -3.52 14.67 7.47
CA ALA A 191 -2.99 13.32 7.60
C ALA A 191 -3.35 12.69 8.96
N ALA A 192 -3.34 13.48 10.04
CA ALA A 192 -3.73 13.04 11.38
C ALA A 192 -5.24 12.72 11.53
N THR A 193 -6.09 13.07 10.56
CA THR A 193 -7.49 12.61 10.52
C THR A 193 -7.67 11.25 9.85
N ILE A 194 -6.63 10.77 9.15
CA ILE A 194 -6.66 9.51 8.38
C ILE A 194 -5.79 8.45 9.07
N TRP A 195 -4.59 8.84 9.52
CA TRP A 195 -3.69 8.00 10.29
C TRP A 195 -3.47 8.55 11.69
N GLN A 196 -2.97 7.69 12.58
CA GLN A 196 -2.66 8.08 13.97
C GLN A 196 -1.63 9.22 14.02
N PRO A 197 -1.74 10.21 14.93
CA PRO A 197 -0.82 11.36 14.95
C PRO A 197 0.66 11.00 15.14
N TRP A 198 0.97 10.03 16.00
CA TRP A 198 2.36 9.61 16.28
C TRP A 198 3.08 9.05 15.06
N ILE A 199 2.32 8.51 14.11
CA ILE A 199 2.80 8.07 12.81
C ILE A 199 3.20 9.26 11.93
N VAL A 200 2.35 10.30 11.93
CA VAL A 200 2.35 11.38 10.94
C VAL A 200 3.45 12.39 11.28
N ASN A 201 3.76 12.52 12.57
CA ASN A 201 4.78 13.44 13.07
C ASN A 201 6.17 13.21 12.47
N TYR A 202 6.46 12.01 11.98
CA TYR A 202 7.74 11.67 11.35
C TYR A 202 7.75 11.87 9.84
N TRP A 203 6.63 12.29 9.25
CA TRP A 203 6.55 12.52 7.82
C TRP A 203 6.98 13.93 7.42
N ASP A 204 7.76 13.95 6.36
CA ASP A 204 8.10 15.12 5.58
C ASP A 204 6.91 15.46 4.67
N MET A 205 6.23 16.57 4.96
CA MET A 205 5.03 17.00 4.23
C MET A 205 5.38 17.67 2.90
N ASN A 206 6.16 16.99 2.08
CA ASN A 206 6.53 17.45 0.74
C ASN A 206 5.36 17.35 -0.25
N ALA A 207 5.55 17.89 -1.45
CA ALA A 207 4.54 17.90 -2.50
C ALA A 207 4.05 16.48 -2.89
N ALA A 208 4.91 15.47 -2.83
CA ALA A 208 4.52 14.09 -3.13
C ALA A 208 3.59 13.51 -2.05
N VAL A 209 3.90 13.75 -0.77
CA VAL A 209 3.00 13.41 0.35
C VAL A 209 1.66 14.13 0.22
N GLY A 210 1.67 15.43 -0.06
CA GLY A 210 0.45 16.20 -0.28
C GLY A 210 -0.39 15.64 -1.45
N ASN A 211 0.25 15.20 -2.53
CA ASN A 211 -0.43 14.63 -3.69
C ASN A 211 -1.05 13.26 -3.40
N ILE A 212 -0.45 12.47 -2.50
CA ILE A 212 -1.05 11.23 -2.00
C ILE A 212 -2.22 11.55 -1.07
N LEU A 213 -2.08 12.53 -0.16
CA LEU A 213 -3.19 12.98 0.68
C LEU A 213 -4.41 13.39 -0.17
N ALA A 214 -4.19 14.11 -1.27
CA ALA A 214 -5.26 14.46 -2.20
C ALA A 214 -5.98 13.22 -2.78
N THR A 215 -5.22 12.19 -3.20
CA THR A 215 -5.81 10.92 -3.67
C THR A 215 -6.63 10.26 -2.56
N VAL A 216 -6.02 10.09 -1.39
CA VAL A 216 -6.59 9.36 -0.24
C VAL A 216 -7.89 10.03 0.21
N THR A 217 -7.89 11.36 0.35
CA THR A 217 -9.09 12.12 0.66
C THR A 217 -10.17 11.92 -0.40
N GLY A 218 -9.82 11.96 -1.68
CA GLY A 218 -10.78 11.71 -2.77
C GLY A 218 -11.41 10.32 -2.69
N GLU A 219 -10.63 9.28 -2.35
CA GLU A 219 -11.13 7.92 -2.17
C GLU A 219 -12.06 7.78 -0.96
N ILE A 220 -11.71 8.40 0.17
CA ILE A 220 -12.55 8.43 1.37
C ILE A 220 -13.91 9.06 1.04
N LEU A 221 -13.91 10.25 0.44
CA LEU A 221 -15.13 10.97 0.08
C LEU A 221 -15.98 10.18 -0.93
N LYS A 222 -15.35 9.51 -1.90
CA LYS A 222 -16.05 8.65 -2.87
C LYS A 222 -16.69 7.44 -2.18
N CYS A 223 -15.99 6.80 -1.26
CA CYS A 223 -16.52 5.68 -0.48
C CYS A 223 -17.70 6.10 0.41
N SER A 224 -17.64 7.31 0.98
CA SER A 224 -18.69 7.88 1.84
C SER A 224 -19.74 8.71 1.11
N ILE A 225 -19.87 8.59 -0.21
CA ILE A 225 -20.64 9.54 -1.05
C ILE A 225 -22.12 9.63 -0.67
N ALA A 226 -22.71 8.56 -0.13
CA ALA A 226 -24.10 8.54 0.34
C ALA A 226 -24.32 9.28 1.68
N TYR A 227 -23.23 9.74 2.31
CA TYR A 227 -23.23 10.35 3.64
C TYR A 227 -22.55 11.73 3.68
N SER A 228 -21.53 11.94 2.85
CA SER A 228 -20.90 13.26 2.68
C SER A 228 -21.81 14.17 1.85
N PHE A 229 -22.12 15.36 2.38
CA PHE A 229 -22.97 16.37 1.71
C PHE A 229 -22.15 17.28 0.77
N VAL A 230 -20.88 16.94 0.52
CA VAL A 230 -19.98 17.75 -0.32
C VAL A 230 -20.40 17.65 -1.77
N PRO A 231 -20.54 18.76 -2.51
CA PRO A 231 -20.61 18.72 -3.96
C PRO A 231 -19.37 17.99 -4.48
N GLN A 232 -19.56 16.90 -5.25
CA GLN A 232 -18.48 16.05 -5.79
C GLN A 232 -17.28 16.83 -6.36
N GLN A 233 -17.51 18.08 -6.78
CA GLN A 233 -16.63 18.97 -7.52
C GLN A 233 -15.30 19.35 -6.84
N ILE A 234 -15.17 19.28 -5.50
CA ILE A 234 -14.00 19.83 -4.80
C ILE A 234 -12.72 19.00 -5.02
N LEU A 235 -12.84 17.66 -4.95
CA LEU A 235 -11.71 16.74 -5.13
C LEU A 235 -12.01 15.63 -6.14
N ASN A 236 -12.97 15.82 -7.06
CA ASN A 236 -13.27 14.80 -8.08
C ASN A 236 -12.03 14.55 -8.97
N PRO A 237 -11.38 13.38 -8.88
CA PRO A 237 -10.22 13.08 -9.70
C PRO A 237 -10.56 12.97 -11.19
N PHE A 238 -11.84 12.75 -11.54
CA PHE A 238 -12.32 12.64 -12.92
C PHE A 238 -12.53 13.99 -13.61
N LEU A 239 -12.80 15.08 -12.86
CA LEU A 239 -12.97 16.40 -13.46
C LEU A 239 -11.63 17.07 -13.78
N LYS A 240 -10.54 16.69 -13.09
CA LYS A 240 -9.20 17.30 -13.25
C LYS A 240 -8.05 16.27 -13.18
N PRO A 241 -7.97 15.29 -14.09
CA PRO A 241 -6.98 14.21 -14.06
C PRO A 241 -5.52 14.62 -14.30
N LEU A 242 -5.23 15.90 -14.62
CA LEU A 242 -3.91 16.38 -15.07
C LEU A 242 -3.26 17.41 -14.14
N TRP A 243 -3.75 17.61 -12.92
CA TRP A 243 -3.23 18.64 -12.03
C TRP A 243 -1.94 18.16 -11.36
N LYS A 244 -0.79 18.74 -11.74
CA LYS A 244 0.54 18.37 -11.21
C LYS A 244 0.69 18.62 -9.70
N ASP A 245 -0.09 19.53 -9.12
CA ASP A 245 -0.03 19.93 -7.71
C ASP A 245 -1.39 19.75 -7.00
N ARG A 246 -1.96 18.54 -7.01
CA ARG A 246 -3.29 18.25 -6.40
C ARG A 246 -3.36 18.61 -4.93
N TRP A 247 -2.22 18.58 -4.24
CA TRP A 247 -2.11 18.98 -2.84
C TRP A 247 -2.54 20.44 -2.58
N LYS A 248 -2.42 21.34 -3.56
CA LYS A 248 -2.87 22.73 -3.41
C LYS A 248 -4.38 22.84 -3.20
N LEU A 249 -5.18 21.94 -3.81
CA LEU A 249 -6.62 21.88 -3.57
C LEU A 249 -6.91 21.40 -2.15
N VAL A 250 -6.13 20.44 -1.65
CA VAL A 250 -6.25 19.96 -0.28
C VAL A 250 -6.05 21.11 0.72
N VAL A 251 -5.04 21.94 0.49
CA VAL A 251 -4.80 23.14 1.31
C VAL A 251 -5.93 24.16 1.16
N GLN A 252 -6.37 24.43 -0.07
CA GLN A 252 -7.45 25.39 -0.35
C GLN A 252 -8.76 25.03 0.38
N TYR A 253 -9.10 23.74 0.41
CA TYR A 253 -10.34 23.24 1.00
C TYR A 253 -10.14 22.57 2.37
N PHE A 254 -9.00 22.83 3.01
CA PHE A 254 -8.55 22.16 4.23
C PHE A 254 -9.64 22.06 5.31
N ALA A 255 -10.25 23.18 5.70
CA ALA A 255 -11.24 23.22 6.78
C ALA A 255 -12.47 22.34 6.47
N GLN A 256 -12.93 22.36 5.21
CA GLN A 256 -14.06 21.53 4.78
C GLN A 256 -13.68 20.04 4.80
N ILE A 257 -12.50 19.69 4.31
CA ILE A 257 -12.03 18.30 4.29
C ILE A 257 -11.91 17.74 5.71
N ILE A 258 -11.31 18.49 6.64
CA ILE A 258 -11.21 18.09 8.05
C ILE A 258 -12.59 17.82 8.64
N TRP A 259 -13.54 18.73 8.41
CA TRP A 259 -14.90 18.59 8.92
C TRP A 259 -15.63 17.36 8.35
N GLU A 260 -15.43 17.05 7.07
CA GLU A 260 -16.01 15.86 6.45
C GLU A 260 -15.37 14.57 6.99
N ASN A 261 -14.04 14.51 7.08
CA ASN A 261 -13.36 13.36 7.67
C ASN A 261 -13.81 13.14 9.13
N TYR A 262 -14.00 14.22 9.89
CA TYR A 262 -14.56 14.13 11.24
C TYR A 262 -15.96 13.50 11.22
N LYS A 263 -16.90 14.01 10.43
CA LYS A 263 -18.25 13.43 10.33
C LYS A 263 -18.22 11.96 9.92
N ILE A 264 -17.39 11.61 8.92
CA ILE A 264 -17.22 10.23 8.44
C ILE A 264 -16.69 9.34 9.57
N SER A 265 -15.70 9.81 10.34
CA SER A 265 -15.12 9.08 11.48
C SER A 265 -16.13 8.77 12.58
N GLN A 266 -17.12 9.65 12.79
CA GLN A 266 -18.16 9.46 13.81
C GLN A 266 -19.25 8.48 13.37
N ASN A 267 -19.30 8.14 12.08
CA ASN A 267 -20.30 7.22 11.55
C ASN A 267 -19.76 5.79 11.45
N GLN A 268 -20.37 4.87 12.21
CA GLN A 268 -19.93 3.47 12.26
C GLN A 268 -19.92 2.75 10.91
N ARG A 269 -20.79 3.16 9.97
CA ARG A 269 -20.88 2.57 8.62
C ARG A 269 -19.77 3.06 7.70
N TYR A 270 -19.35 4.32 7.84
CA TYR A 270 -18.43 4.98 6.90
C TYR A 270 -17.01 5.17 7.46
N GLN A 271 -16.77 4.97 8.75
CA GLN A 271 -15.41 4.95 9.32
C GLN A 271 -14.50 3.94 8.61
N SER A 272 -15.06 2.85 8.05
CA SER A 272 -14.33 1.85 7.26
C SER A 272 -13.68 2.45 6.01
N CYS A 273 -14.26 3.50 5.41
CA CYS A 273 -13.67 4.22 4.28
C CYS A 273 -12.31 4.84 4.68
N ILE A 274 -12.21 5.41 5.89
CA ILE A 274 -10.96 5.96 6.40
C ILE A 274 -9.97 4.83 6.69
N TYR A 275 -10.40 3.76 7.38
CA TYR A 275 -9.50 2.66 7.74
C TYR A 275 -8.93 1.93 6.51
N VAL A 276 -9.76 1.68 5.49
CA VAL A 276 -9.33 1.03 4.25
C VAL A 276 -8.37 1.93 3.47
N ALA A 277 -8.69 3.22 3.32
CA ALA A 277 -7.81 4.15 2.63
C ALA A 277 -6.48 4.32 3.38
N ALA A 278 -6.52 4.41 4.70
CA ALA A 278 -5.33 4.50 5.54
C ALA A 278 -4.42 3.27 5.38
N ALA A 279 -4.99 2.06 5.37
CA ALA A 279 -4.23 0.83 5.17
C ALA A 279 -3.62 0.77 3.76
N ASN A 280 -4.42 1.03 2.72
CA ASN A 280 -4.01 0.92 1.32
C ASN A 280 -2.90 1.91 0.93
N TRP A 281 -2.88 3.10 1.54
CA TRP A 281 -1.95 4.17 1.19
C TRP A 281 -0.80 4.37 2.17
N ARG A 282 -0.73 3.53 3.22
CA ARG A 282 0.30 3.63 4.25
C ARG A 282 1.72 3.58 3.70
N SER A 283 2.00 2.58 2.88
CA SER A 283 3.32 2.40 2.27
C SER A 283 3.65 3.49 1.25
N PRO A 284 2.79 3.79 0.25
CA PRO A 284 3.04 4.88 -0.67
C PRO A 284 3.36 6.22 -0.01
N ILE A 285 2.62 6.63 1.03
CA ILE A 285 2.84 7.93 1.67
C ILE A 285 4.15 7.98 2.47
N GLU A 286 4.55 6.87 3.09
CA GLU A 286 5.85 6.77 3.75
C GLU A 286 7.03 6.81 2.77
N MET A 287 6.92 6.15 1.62
CA MET A 287 7.96 6.22 0.57
C MET A 287 8.07 7.64 0.02
N ALA A 288 6.94 8.30 -0.25
CA ALA A 288 6.90 9.69 -0.68
C ALA A 288 7.51 10.63 0.37
N SER A 289 7.19 10.43 1.65
CA SER A 289 7.80 11.17 2.76
C SER A 289 9.31 10.94 2.86
N ALA A 290 9.79 9.73 2.60
CA ALA A 290 11.22 9.43 2.57
C ALA A 290 11.91 10.00 1.31
N GLY A 291 11.12 10.52 0.36
CA GLY A 291 11.61 11.12 -0.87
C GLY A 291 12.15 10.09 -1.87
N ILE A 292 11.77 8.83 -1.74
CA ILE A 292 12.18 7.71 -2.60
C ILE A 292 11.07 7.23 -3.53
#